data_AF-A0A850B8P6-F1
#
_entry.id   AF-A0A850B8P6-F1
#
_cell.length_a   1.000
_cell.length_b   1.000
_cell.length_c   1.000
_cell.angle_alpha   90.00
_cell.angle_beta   90.00
_cell.angle_gamma   90.00
#
_symmetry.space_group_name_H-M   'P 1'
#
loop_
_entity.id
_entity.type
_entity.pdbx_description
1 polymer ?
#
loop_
_entity_poly.entity_id
_entity_poly.type
_entity_poly.pdbx_seq_one_letter_code
_entity_poly.pdbx_strand_id
1 'polypeptide(L)'
;MARIRSVPTWSFEHAAHDAGHATVAGIDEAGRGPIAGPVVAACVVLPDGIDVGGVADSKSLTGRQRADALDHLERSGASIGIGTATAAEIDRHNILQATHLAMRRALDACPERPDFVLIDGLAVPLFPIPHRALIGGDALCVSIAAASIVAKVTRDRYMEELDHAWPGYGLAQHKGYPTRSHLAALQQLGPMPEHRRSFGPVRTVLEPSREPRARASTPGLTGEAMATEFLTKLNYIILARRYRAQHGEIDIIALDRDVYVFVEVKTAFMRGEDPPAARVSPAQQSRLQEAALEFLSVHGDVDAPCRFDVIEVVLDRGHPDIRHHQGAFP
;
A
#
# COMPACT_ATOMS: atom_id res chain seq x y z
N MET A 1 6.16 -31.89 1.49
CA MET A 1 4.70 -32.06 1.32
C MET A 1 4.23 -31.08 0.28
N ALA A 2 3.69 -31.56 -0.85
CA ALA A 2 3.07 -30.68 -1.84
C ALA A 2 1.90 -29.95 -1.16
N ARG A 3 1.90 -28.61 -1.17
CA ARG A 3 0.72 -27.84 -0.74
C ARG A 3 -0.43 -28.25 -1.66
N ILE A 4 -1.44 -28.90 -1.09
CA ILE A 4 -2.74 -29.04 -1.75
C ILE A 4 -3.20 -27.62 -2.02
N ARG A 5 -3.22 -27.20 -3.29
CA ARG A 5 -3.62 -25.84 -3.67
C ARG A 5 -5.13 -25.73 -3.42
N SER A 6 -5.52 -24.77 -2.59
CA SER A 6 -6.94 -24.48 -2.36
C SER A 6 -7.53 -23.87 -3.62
N VAL A 7 -8.66 -24.42 -4.06
CA VAL A 7 -9.48 -23.81 -5.11
C VAL A 7 -10.39 -22.80 -4.42
N PRO A 8 -10.53 -21.56 -4.93
CA PRO A 8 -11.45 -20.59 -4.35
C PRO A 8 -12.88 -21.14 -4.36
N THR A 9 -13.62 -20.87 -3.29
CA THR A 9 -15.00 -21.33 -3.11
C THR A 9 -15.93 -20.15 -2.91
N TRP A 10 -17.22 -20.36 -3.16
CA TRP A 10 -18.29 -19.36 -2.95
C TRP A 10 -18.60 -19.10 -1.47
N SER A 11 -17.78 -19.58 -0.54
CA SER A 11 -18.10 -19.60 0.89
C SER A 11 -18.20 -18.20 1.49
N PHE A 12 -17.45 -17.23 0.95
CA PHE A 12 -17.48 -15.86 1.46
C PHE A 12 -18.64 -15.06 0.88
N GLU A 13 -18.94 -15.29 -0.40
CA GLU A 13 -20.06 -14.71 -1.12
C GLU A 13 -21.37 -15.19 -0.51
N HIS A 14 -21.54 -16.51 -0.34
CA HIS A 14 -22.72 -17.07 0.34
C HIS A 14 -22.88 -16.53 1.77
N ALA A 15 -21.78 -16.42 2.53
CA ALA A 15 -21.85 -15.86 3.88
C ALA A 15 -22.29 -14.38 3.90
N ALA A 16 -21.93 -13.60 2.88
CA ALA A 16 -22.40 -12.22 2.72
C ALA A 16 -23.89 -12.19 2.33
N HIS A 17 -24.32 -13.07 1.42
CA HIS A 17 -25.75 -13.21 1.08
C HIS A 17 -26.61 -13.65 2.26
N ASP A 18 -26.14 -14.62 3.05
CA ASP A 18 -26.80 -15.08 4.28
C ASP A 18 -26.91 -13.96 5.34
N ALA A 19 -25.97 -13.01 5.30
CA ALA A 19 -26.00 -11.80 6.14
C ALA A 19 -26.94 -10.69 5.59
N GLY A 20 -27.61 -10.92 4.46
CA GLY A 20 -28.61 -10.02 3.88
C GLY A 20 -28.09 -9.07 2.80
N HIS A 21 -26.85 -9.25 2.32
CA HIS A 21 -26.30 -8.47 1.22
C HIS A 21 -26.77 -9.01 -0.14
N ALA A 22 -27.37 -8.15 -0.96
CA ALA A 22 -27.94 -8.56 -2.24
C ALA A 22 -26.88 -8.68 -3.33
N THR A 23 -25.90 -7.76 -3.34
CA THR A 23 -24.91 -7.65 -4.42
C THR A 23 -23.50 -7.63 -3.83
N VAL A 24 -22.78 -8.74 -4.00
CA VAL A 24 -21.44 -8.93 -3.46
C VAL A 24 -20.40 -8.77 -4.58
N ALA A 25 -19.43 -7.89 -4.38
CA ALA A 25 -18.28 -7.75 -5.27
C ALA A 25 -16.99 -8.32 -4.66
N GLY A 26 -16.08 -8.75 -5.51
CA GLY A 26 -14.68 -8.98 -5.18
C GLY A 26 -13.79 -7.84 -5.67
N ILE A 27 -12.77 -7.50 -4.90
CA ILE A 27 -11.75 -6.51 -5.29
C ILE A 27 -10.34 -7.09 -5.07
N ASP A 28 -9.48 -6.88 -6.05
CA ASP A 28 -8.04 -7.18 -6.00
C ASP A 28 -7.25 -6.18 -6.85
N GLU A 29 -5.93 -6.11 -6.64
CA GLU A 29 -5.00 -5.26 -7.37
C GLU A 29 -3.87 -6.02 -8.09
N ALA A 30 -3.38 -5.40 -9.16
CA ALA A 30 -2.13 -5.77 -9.82
C ALA A 30 -1.18 -4.57 -9.84
N GLY A 31 0.11 -4.85 -9.64
CA GLY A 31 1.16 -3.86 -9.89
C GLY A 31 1.72 -3.11 -8.70
N ARG A 32 1.69 -3.66 -7.49
CA ARG A 32 2.31 -2.98 -6.35
C ARG A 32 3.85 -2.97 -6.36
N GLY A 33 4.46 -4.10 -6.73
CA GLY A 33 5.92 -4.27 -6.73
C GLY A 33 6.74 -3.64 -7.89
N PRO A 34 6.20 -3.44 -9.10
CA PRO A 34 6.92 -2.81 -10.22
C PRO A 34 7.50 -1.43 -9.91
N ILE A 35 8.58 -1.07 -10.59
CA ILE A 35 9.19 0.27 -10.54
C ILE A 35 8.65 1.21 -11.64
N ALA A 36 7.82 0.70 -12.54
CA ALA A 36 7.19 1.46 -13.60
C ALA A 36 5.72 1.07 -13.80
N GLY A 37 4.93 2.04 -14.25
CA GLY A 37 3.51 1.93 -14.53
C GLY A 37 2.62 2.04 -13.29
N PRO A 38 1.29 1.99 -13.47
CA PRO A 38 0.31 2.18 -12.42
C PRO A 38 0.15 0.94 -11.52
N VAL A 39 -0.57 1.13 -10.42
CA VAL A 39 -1.33 0.07 -9.77
C VAL A 39 -2.75 0.08 -10.35
N VAL A 40 -3.25 -1.09 -10.71
CA VAL A 40 -4.59 -1.30 -11.29
C VAL A 40 -5.36 -2.18 -10.33
N ALA A 41 -6.57 -1.77 -9.97
CA ALA A 41 -7.51 -2.58 -9.21
C ALA A 41 -8.75 -2.86 -10.06
N ALA A 42 -9.41 -3.97 -9.76
CA ALA A 42 -10.69 -4.32 -10.36
C ALA A 42 -11.72 -4.59 -9.27
N CYS A 43 -12.98 -4.24 -9.55
CA CYS A 43 -14.15 -4.58 -8.78
C CYS A 43 -15.03 -5.45 -9.66
N VAL A 44 -15.37 -6.65 -9.21
CA VAL A 44 -16.11 -7.63 -10.02
C VAL A 44 -17.31 -8.14 -9.24
N VAL A 45 -18.50 -7.90 -9.78
CA VAL A 45 -19.74 -8.58 -9.38
C VAL A 45 -19.97 -9.71 -10.37
N LEU A 46 -20.15 -10.91 -9.82
CA LEU A 46 -20.38 -12.11 -10.61
C LEU A 46 -21.89 -12.39 -10.72
N PRO A 47 -22.40 -12.79 -11.89
CA PRO A 47 -23.79 -13.14 -12.05
C PRO A 47 -24.09 -14.48 -11.38
N ASP A 48 -25.33 -14.64 -10.91
CA ASP A 48 -25.76 -15.88 -10.26
C ASP A 48 -25.57 -17.10 -11.18
N GLY A 49 -25.00 -18.16 -10.62
CA GLY A 49 -24.81 -19.44 -11.33
C GLY A 49 -23.75 -19.42 -12.42
N ILE A 50 -22.90 -18.38 -12.50
CA ILE A 50 -21.76 -18.37 -13.42
C ILE A 50 -20.86 -19.59 -13.21
N ASP A 51 -20.53 -20.26 -14.32
CA ASP A 51 -19.47 -21.26 -14.33
C ASP A 51 -18.12 -20.54 -14.30
N VAL A 52 -17.46 -20.51 -13.16
CA VAL A 52 -16.13 -19.91 -12.98
C VAL A 52 -15.00 -20.87 -13.35
N GLY A 53 -15.28 -21.93 -14.12
CA GLY A 53 -14.32 -22.90 -14.62
C GLY A 53 -13.07 -22.23 -15.23
N GLY A 54 -11.98 -22.18 -14.46
CA GLY A 54 -10.71 -21.57 -14.86
C GLY A 54 -10.25 -20.37 -14.02
N VAL A 55 -11.11 -19.80 -13.15
CA VAL A 55 -10.76 -18.67 -12.25
C VAL A 55 -9.83 -19.10 -11.09
N ALA A 56 -9.56 -20.40 -10.96
CA ALA A 56 -9.09 -21.05 -9.74
C ALA A 56 -7.67 -20.72 -9.23
N ASP A 57 -6.79 -20.06 -10.01
CA ASP A 57 -5.46 -19.61 -9.52
C ASP A 57 -4.79 -18.72 -10.58
N SER A 58 -5.11 -17.42 -10.57
CA SER A 58 -4.59 -16.44 -11.54
C SER A 58 -3.06 -16.37 -11.60
N LYS A 59 -2.35 -16.84 -10.55
CA LYS A 59 -0.88 -16.94 -10.48
C LYS A 59 -0.33 -18.19 -11.17
N SER A 60 -1.14 -19.25 -11.33
CA SER A 60 -0.81 -20.43 -12.12
C SER A 60 -1.22 -20.35 -13.59
N LEU A 61 -2.16 -19.46 -13.92
CA LEU A 61 -2.60 -19.25 -15.29
C LEU A 61 -1.48 -18.61 -16.12
N THR A 62 -1.35 -19.06 -17.36
CA THR A 62 -0.57 -18.36 -18.39
C THR A 62 -1.26 -17.05 -18.78
N GLY A 63 -0.53 -16.13 -19.44
CA GLY A 63 -1.13 -14.89 -19.95
C GLY A 63 -2.31 -15.15 -20.88
N ARG A 64 -2.24 -16.21 -21.70
CA ARG A 64 -3.33 -16.62 -22.58
C ARG A 64 -4.56 -17.09 -21.80
N GLN A 65 -4.36 -17.98 -20.82
CA GLN A 65 -5.47 -18.48 -19.99
C GLN A 65 -6.15 -17.35 -19.19
N ARG A 66 -5.39 -16.36 -18.71
CA ARG A 66 -5.99 -15.18 -18.06
C ARG A 66 -6.81 -14.33 -19.01
N ALA A 67 -6.35 -14.14 -20.26
CA ALA A 67 -7.11 -13.42 -21.27
C ALA A 67 -8.40 -14.17 -21.64
N ASP A 68 -8.33 -15.49 -21.85
CA ASP A 68 -9.51 -16.32 -22.14
C ASP A 68 -10.50 -16.32 -20.94
N ALA A 69 -10.00 -16.27 -19.70
CA ALA A 69 -10.84 -16.14 -18.50
C ALA A 69 -11.50 -14.76 -18.37
N LEU A 70 -10.79 -13.67 -18.70
CA LEU A 70 -11.39 -12.33 -18.76
C LEU A 70 -12.51 -12.29 -19.81
N ASP A 71 -12.26 -12.79 -21.01
CA ASP A 71 -13.25 -12.88 -22.07
C ASP A 71 -14.50 -13.66 -21.62
N HIS A 72 -14.30 -14.74 -20.84
CA HIS A 72 -15.40 -15.52 -20.28
C HIS A 72 -16.20 -14.75 -19.23
N LEU A 73 -15.54 -14.02 -18.33
CA LEU A 73 -16.22 -13.16 -17.35
C LEU A 73 -17.09 -12.10 -18.03
N GLU A 74 -16.55 -11.43 -19.06
CA GLU A 74 -17.26 -10.42 -19.84
C GLU A 74 -18.49 -11.02 -20.56
N ARG A 75 -18.33 -12.16 -21.23
CA ARG A 75 -19.44 -12.83 -21.95
C ARG A 75 -20.51 -13.39 -21.01
N SER A 76 -20.12 -13.75 -19.79
CA SER A 76 -21.04 -14.26 -18.78
C SER A 76 -21.89 -13.15 -18.14
N GLY A 77 -21.59 -11.88 -18.41
CA GLY A 77 -22.31 -10.74 -17.87
C GLY A 77 -21.80 -10.26 -16.51
N ALA A 78 -20.56 -10.60 -16.14
CA ALA A 78 -19.95 -10.03 -14.93
C ALA A 78 -19.87 -8.50 -15.04
N SER A 79 -20.31 -7.80 -13.98
CA SER A 79 -20.16 -6.36 -13.90
C SER A 79 -18.75 -6.04 -13.38
N ILE A 80 -18.00 -5.29 -14.19
CA ILE A 80 -16.57 -5.04 -13.96
C ILE A 80 -16.32 -3.53 -13.89
N GLY A 81 -15.81 -3.07 -12.76
CA GLY A 81 -15.23 -1.75 -12.58
C GLY A 81 -13.70 -1.81 -12.53
N ILE A 82 -13.03 -0.87 -13.19
CA ILE A 82 -11.56 -0.79 -13.21
C ILE A 82 -11.13 0.56 -12.64
N GLY A 83 -10.18 0.53 -11.71
CA GLY A 83 -9.60 1.72 -11.12
C GLY A 83 -8.08 1.68 -11.20
N THR A 84 -7.46 2.83 -11.42
CA THR A 84 -6.00 2.93 -11.52
C THR A 84 -5.47 4.06 -10.67
N ALA A 85 -4.26 3.89 -10.12
CA ALA A 85 -3.46 4.98 -9.60
C ALA A 85 -2.11 5.03 -10.34
N THR A 86 -1.83 6.18 -10.92
CA THR A 86 -0.67 6.46 -11.79
C THR A 86 0.64 6.40 -11.00
N ALA A 87 1.78 6.31 -11.70
CA ALA A 87 3.10 6.41 -11.07
C ALA A 87 3.27 7.71 -10.26
N ALA A 88 2.73 8.83 -10.76
CA ALA A 88 2.75 10.12 -10.07
C ALA A 88 1.90 10.13 -8.79
N GLU A 89 0.73 9.48 -8.81
CA GLU A 89 -0.11 9.34 -7.61
C GLU A 89 0.54 8.39 -6.59
N ILE A 90 1.21 7.32 -7.05
CA ILE A 90 2.00 6.44 -6.19
C ILE A 90 3.14 7.21 -5.52
N ASP A 91 3.85 8.05 -6.28
CA ASP A 91 4.93 8.89 -5.73
C ASP A 91 4.40 9.92 -4.71
N ARG A 92 3.19 10.46 -4.93
CA ARG A 92 2.57 11.44 -4.03
C ARG A 92 2.01 10.81 -2.75
N HIS A 93 1.40 9.64 -2.86
CA HIS A 93 0.60 9.05 -1.78
C HIS A 93 1.21 7.78 -1.19
N ASN A 94 2.38 7.33 -1.64
CA ASN A 94 2.90 5.98 -1.38
C ASN A 94 2.05 4.84 -1.99
N ILE A 95 2.63 3.65 -2.07
CA ILE A 95 2.02 2.52 -2.77
C ILE A 95 0.77 1.97 -2.07
N LEU A 96 0.67 2.06 -0.74
CA LEU A 96 -0.48 1.56 0.00
C LEU A 96 -1.70 2.45 -0.26
N GLN A 97 -1.58 3.76 -0.08
CA GLN A 97 -2.70 4.67 -0.30
C GLN A 97 -3.09 4.74 -1.78
N ALA A 98 -2.13 4.67 -2.69
CA ALA A 98 -2.42 4.58 -4.13
C ALA A 98 -3.19 3.29 -4.49
N THR A 99 -2.90 2.18 -3.80
CA THR A 99 -3.67 0.93 -3.96
C THR A 99 -5.11 1.12 -3.48
N HIS A 100 -5.32 1.71 -2.30
CA HIS A 100 -6.67 2.00 -1.79
C HIS A 100 -7.44 2.95 -2.71
N LEU A 101 -6.76 3.97 -3.27
CA LEU A 101 -7.33 4.89 -4.25
C LEU A 101 -7.77 4.15 -5.52
N ALA A 102 -6.93 3.23 -6.05
CA ALA A 102 -7.29 2.41 -7.19
C ALA A 102 -8.50 1.50 -6.89
N MET A 103 -8.56 0.88 -5.71
CA MET A 103 -9.69 0.05 -5.28
C MET A 103 -11.00 0.85 -5.19
N ARG A 104 -10.97 2.06 -4.61
CA ARG A 104 -12.14 2.94 -4.55
C ARG A 104 -12.61 3.35 -5.94
N ARG A 105 -11.68 3.72 -6.83
CA ARG A 105 -11.99 4.01 -8.24
C ARG A 105 -12.59 2.81 -8.96
N ALA A 106 -12.12 1.60 -8.67
CA ALA A 106 -12.66 0.39 -9.26
C ALA A 106 -14.10 0.14 -8.80
N LEU A 107 -14.39 0.37 -7.52
CA LEU A 107 -15.75 0.33 -6.99
C LEU A 107 -16.66 1.38 -7.66
N ASP A 108 -16.21 2.63 -7.74
CA ASP A 108 -16.98 3.73 -8.34
C ASP A 108 -17.27 3.50 -9.83
N ALA A 109 -16.34 2.84 -10.52
CA ALA A 109 -16.47 2.50 -11.94
C ALA A 109 -17.30 1.23 -12.18
N CYS A 110 -17.68 0.48 -11.15
CA CYS A 110 -18.47 -0.75 -11.32
C CYS A 110 -19.91 -0.40 -11.73
N PRO A 111 -20.40 -0.88 -12.90
CA PRO A 111 -21.75 -0.55 -13.38
C PRO A 111 -22.86 -1.00 -12.42
N GLU A 112 -22.75 -2.21 -11.90
CA GLU A 112 -23.59 -2.73 -10.83
C GLU A 112 -23.04 -2.27 -9.47
N ARG A 113 -23.90 -1.68 -8.65
CA ARG A 113 -23.51 -1.11 -7.35
C ARG A 113 -23.57 -2.22 -6.28
N PRO A 114 -22.43 -2.76 -5.82
CA PRO A 114 -22.45 -3.73 -4.73
C PRO A 114 -22.83 -3.07 -3.41
N ASP A 115 -23.48 -3.83 -2.54
CA ASP A 115 -23.77 -3.45 -1.15
C ASP A 115 -22.83 -4.12 -0.14
N PHE A 116 -21.98 -5.05 -0.60
CA PHE A 116 -20.89 -5.65 0.17
C PHE A 116 -19.68 -5.98 -0.70
N VAL A 117 -18.47 -5.86 -0.15
CA VAL A 117 -17.23 -6.15 -0.88
C VAL A 117 -16.30 -7.09 -0.13
N LEU A 118 -15.74 -8.05 -0.86
CA LEU A 118 -14.65 -8.91 -0.43
C LEU A 118 -13.35 -8.36 -1.06
N ILE A 119 -12.36 -8.00 -0.26
CA ILE A 119 -11.12 -7.34 -0.73
C ILE A 119 -9.92 -8.23 -0.44
N ASP A 120 -9.00 -8.43 -1.41
CA ASP A 120 -7.73 -9.11 -1.13
C ASP A 120 -6.82 -8.27 -0.21
N GLY A 121 -6.15 -8.95 0.72
CA GLY A 121 -5.12 -8.37 1.56
C GLY A 121 -5.62 -7.87 2.92
N LEU A 122 -5.06 -6.74 3.35
CA LEU A 122 -5.33 -6.15 4.66
C LEU A 122 -6.58 -5.26 4.62
N ALA A 123 -7.09 -4.91 5.81
CA ALA A 123 -8.19 -3.97 5.93
C ALA A 123 -7.90 -2.66 5.19
N VAL A 124 -8.90 -2.14 4.49
CA VAL A 124 -8.84 -0.86 3.77
C VAL A 124 -9.61 0.17 4.60
N PRO A 125 -8.92 1.05 5.37
CA PRO A 125 -9.61 2.02 6.19
C PRO A 125 -10.49 2.94 5.34
N LEU A 126 -11.66 3.29 5.89
CA LEU A 126 -12.62 4.21 5.26
C LEU A 126 -13.03 3.76 3.85
N PHE A 127 -13.20 2.45 3.64
CA PHE A 127 -13.82 1.96 2.41
C PHE A 127 -15.31 2.37 2.41
N PRO A 128 -15.85 2.87 1.29
CA PRO A 128 -17.12 3.60 1.29
C PRO A 128 -18.37 2.73 1.54
N ILE A 129 -18.23 1.40 1.53
CA ILE A 129 -19.31 0.45 1.77
C ILE A 129 -18.85 -0.70 2.69
N PRO A 130 -19.78 -1.44 3.30
CA PRO A 130 -19.46 -2.64 4.08
C PRO A 130 -18.55 -3.58 3.31
N HIS A 131 -17.51 -4.07 3.98
CA HIS A 131 -16.52 -4.91 3.33
C HIS A 131 -15.84 -5.86 4.31
N ARG A 132 -15.18 -6.87 3.76
CA ARG A 132 -14.32 -7.80 4.48
C ARG A 132 -13.02 -7.99 3.71
N ALA A 133 -11.90 -7.73 4.38
CA ALA A 133 -10.58 -8.02 3.85
C ALA A 133 -10.20 -9.49 4.11
N LEU A 134 -9.60 -10.13 3.10
CA LEU A 134 -9.17 -11.53 3.12
C LEU A 134 -7.71 -11.63 2.69
N ILE A 135 -6.82 -12.03 3.59
CA ILE A 135 -5.40 -12.21 3.27
C ILE A 135 -5.25 -13.42 2.34
N GLY A 136 -4.82 -13.19 1.10
CA GLY A 136 -4.74 -14.25 0.09
C GLY A 136 -6.13 -14.68 -0.39
N GLY A 137 -7.05 -13.71 -0.46
CA GLY A 137 -8.43 -13.90 -0.88
C GLY A 137 -8.53 -14.45 -2.30
N ASP A 138 -7.56 -14.17 -3.16
CA ASP A 138 -7.50 -14.70 -4.54
C ASP A 138 -7.45 -16.23 -4.61
N ALA A 139 -6.94 -16.89 -3.56
CA ALA A 139 -6.88 -18.35 -3.45
C ALA A 139 -8.07 -18.96 -2.69
N LEU A 140 -8.98 -18.13 -2.18
CA LEU A 140 -10.02 -18.52 -1.23
C LEU A 140 -11.44 -18.12 -1.66
N CYS A 141 -11.58 -16.99 -2.35
CA CYS A 141 -12.83 -16.34 -2.70
C CYS A 141 -12.93 -16.16 -4.22
N VAL A 142 -14.07 -16.51 -4.79
CA VAL A 142 -14.27 -16.58 -6.23
C VAL A 142 -14.32 -15.19 -6.85
N SER A 143 -15.02 -14.25 -6.22
CA SER A 143 -15.13 -12.88 -6.72
C SER A 143 -13.79 -12.13 -6.65
N ILE A 144 -13.00 -12.33 -5.59
CA ILE A 144 -11.63 -11.79 -5.50
C ILE A 144 -10.74 -12.42 -6.58
N ALA A 145 -10.81 -13.74 -6.77
CA ALA A 145 -10.06 -14.41 -7.82
C ALA A 145 -10.40 -13.87 -9.21
N ALA A 146 -11.68 -13.59 -9.50
CA ALA A 146 -12.10 -12.95 -10.74
C ALA A 146 -11.51 -11.53 -10.87
N ALA A 147 -11.59 -10.71 -9.82
CA ALA A 147 -10.98 -9.37 -9.79
C ALA A 147 -9.47 -9.41 -10.04
N SER A 148 -8.76 -10.41 -9.48
CA SER A 148 -7.32 -10.61 -9.69
C SER A 148 -6.97 -10.78 -11.18
N ILE A 149 -7.80 -11.54 -11.91
CA ILE A 149 -7.63 -11.80 -13.34
C ILE A 149 -7.83 -10.50 -14.12
N VAL A 150 -8.94 -9.79 -13.86
CA VAL A 150 -9.25 -8.52 -14.53
C VAL A 150 -8.11 -7.51 -14.31
N ALA A 151 -7.70 -7.29 -13.06
CA ALA A 151 -6.64 -6.35 -12.72
C ALA A 151 -5.32 -6.72 -13.41
N LYS A 152 -4.96 -8.02 -13.40
CA LYS A 152 -3.72 -8.52 -14.00
C LYS A 152 -3.69 -8.38 -15.52
N VAL A 153 -4.75 -8.79 -16.21
CA VAL A 153 -4.83 -8.70 -17.68
C VAL A 153 -4.84 -7.24 -18.12
N THR A 154 -5.64 -6.41 -17.46
CA THR A 154 -5.71 -4.97 -17.74
C THR A 154 -4.35 -4.32 -17.59
N ARG A 155 -3.65 -4.58 -16.48
CA ARG A 155 -2.32 -4.04 -16.25
C ARG A 155 -1.29 -4.56 -17.25
N ASP A 156 -1.31 -5.86 -17.55
CA ASP A 156 -0.32 -6.45 -18.45
C ASP A 156 -0.46 -5.90 -19.89
N ARG A 157 -1.69 -5.61 -20.35
CA ARG A 157 -1.98 -4.90 -21.61
C ARG A 157 -1.45 -3.46 -21.58
N TYR A 158 -1.72 -2.72 -20.50
CA TYR A 158 -1.17 -1.36 -20.33
C TYR A 158 0.36 -1.35 -20.42
N MET A 159 1.04 -2.32 -19.81
CA MET A 159 2.51 -2.40 -19.88
C MET A 159 3.04 -2.76 -21.29
N GLU A 160 2.25 -3.45 -22.12
CA GLU A 160 2.58 -3.73 -23.54
C GLU A 160 2.45 -2.49 -24.41
N GLU A 161 1.38 -1.72 -24.20
CA GLU A 161 1.20 -0.41 -24.83
C GLU A 161 2.33 0.56 -24.43
N LEU A 162 2.70 0.54 -23.15
CA LEU A 162 3.77 1.38 -22.64
C LEU A 162 5.14 1.00 -23.24
N ASP A 163 5.40 -0.28 -23.47
CA ASP A 163 6.62 -0.74 -24.15
C ASP A 163 6.70 -0.25 -25.60
N HIS A 164 5.57 -0.16 -26.29
CA HIS A 164 5.50 0.44 -27.63
C HIS A 164 5.75 1.95 -27.59
N ALA A 165 5.20 2.65 -26.61
CA ALA A 165 5.39 4.09 -26.46
C ALA A 165 6.82 4.45 -26.01
N TRP A 166 7.45 3.57 -25.23
CA TRP A 166 8.79 3.74 -24.67
C TRP A 166 9.67 2.52 -24.97
N PRO A 167 10.11 2.36 -26.23
CA PRO A 167 10.89 1.19 -26.62
C PRO A 167 12.26 1.16 -25.94
N GLY A 168 12.77 -0.05 -25.73
CA GLY A 168 14.11 -0.28 -25.16
C GLY A 168 14.14 -0.66 -23.68
N TYR A 169 13.04 -0.45 -22.94
CA TYR A 169 12.96 -0.85 -21.53
C TYR A 169 12.59 -2.33 -21.34
N GLY A 170 11.84 -2.94 -22.27
CA GLY A 170 11.41 -4.35 -22.18
C GLY A 170 10.15 -4.57 -21.33
N LEU A 171 9.33 -3.52 -21.17
CA LEU A 171 8.16 -3.46 -20.29
C LEU A 171 7.11 -4.52 -20.64
N ALA A 172 7.00 -4.92 -21.91
CA ALA A 172 6.08 -5.98 -22.33
C ALA A 172 6.43 -7.33 -21.71
N GLN A 173 7.71 -7.60 -21.39
CA GLN A 173 8.16 -8.89 -20.87
C GLN A 173 8.09 -8.93 -19.34
N HIS A 174 8.71 -7.96 -18.66
CA HIS A 174 8.80 -7.96 -17.19
C HIS A 174 7.76 -7.06 -16.52
N LYS A 175 6.85 -6.43 -17.27
CA LYS A 175 5.68 -5.68 -16.75
C LYS A 175 6.05 -4.60 -15.72
N GLY A 176 7.21 -3.99 -15.90
CA GLY A 176 7.76 -2.94 -15.03
C GLY A 176 8.45 -3.43 -13.74
N TYR A 177 8.53 -4.74 -13.48
CA TYR A 177 9.31 -5.26 -12.34
C TYR A 177 10.81 -4.94 -12.48
N PRO A 178 11.56 -4.76 -11.37
CA PRO A 178 12.98 -4.39 -11.39
C PRO A 178 13.87 -5.61 -11.73
N THR A 179 13.69 -6.21 -12.90
CA THR A 179 14.56 -7.28 -13.39
C THR A 179 15.93 -6.71 -13.76
N ARG A 180 16.94 -7.57 -13.91
CA ARG A 180 18.28 -7.15 -14.36
C ARG A 180 18.23 -6.38 -15.68
N SER A 181 17.40 -6.82 -16.64
CA SER A 181 17.22 -6.14 -17.92
C SER A 181 16.60 -4.76 -17.75
N HIS A 182 15.58 -4.63 -16.91
CA HIS A 182 14.91 -3.36 -16.68
C HIS A 182 15.82 -2.34 -16.00
N LEU A 183 16.59 -2.78 -14.99
CA LEU A 183 17.54 -1.92 -14.28
C LEU A 183 18.67 -1.45 -15.19
N ALA A 184 19.17 -2.32 -16.09
CA ALA A 184 20.16 -1.94 -17.08
C ALA A 184 19.62 -0.90 -18.07
N ALA A 185 18.40 -1.12 -18.59
CA ALA A 185 17.74 -0.15 -19.47
C ALA A 185 17.49 1.19 -18.76
N LEU A 186 17.04 1.17 -17.50
CA LEU A 186 16.86 2.37 -16.69
C LEU A 186 18.16 3.15 -16.49
N GLN A 187 19.29 2.48 -16.29
CA GLN A 187 20.60 3.14 -16.19
C GLN A 187 21.06 3.74 -17.52
N GLN A 188 20.78 3.05 -18.64
CA GLN A 188 21.22 3.48 -19.97
C GLN A 188 20.34 4.59 -20.57
N LEU A 189 19.02 4.46 -20.43
CA LEU A 189 18.02 5.32 -21.05
C LEU A 189 17.53 6.43 -20.12
N GLY A 190 17.80 6.32 -18.82
CA GLY A 190 17.22 7.18 -17.78
C GLY A 190 15.78 6.78 -17.43
N PRO A 191 15.14 7.49 -16.49
CA PRO A 191 13.74 7.23 -16.12
C PRO A 191 12.75 7.97 -17.02
N MET A 192 11.78 7.23 -17.57
CA MET A 192 10.58 7.78 -18.24
C MET A 192 9.48 8.25 -17.23
N PRO A 193 8.47 9.04 -17.65
CA PRO A 193 7.43 9.58 -16.74
C PRO A 193 6.68 8.57 -15.86
N GLU A 194 6.40 7.37 -16.38
CA GLU A 194 5.73 6.26 -15.67
C GLU A 194 6.66 5.50 -14.70
N HIS A 195 7.94 5.85 -14.59
CA HIS A 195 8.76 5.31 -13.50
C HIS A 195 8.35 5.95 -12.17
N ARG A 196 8.21 5.11 -11.14
CA ARG A 196 7.87 5.52 -9.77
C ARG A 196 9.13 6.08 -9.11
N ARG A 197 9.26 7.40 -9.14
CA ARG A 197 10.48 8.12 -8.73
C ARG A 197 10.80 7.93 -7.25
N SER A 198 9.78 7.68 -6.43
CA SER A 198 9.92 7.38 -5.00
C SER A 198 10.54 6.00 -4.73
N PHE A 199 10.53 5.08 -5.70
CA PHE A 199 11.02 3.72 -5.52
C PHE A 199 12.55 3.68 -5.63
N GLY A 200 13.19 2.91 -4.75
CA GLY A 200 14.65 2.90 -4.56
C GLY A 200 15.48 2.85 -5.85
N PRO A 201 15.25 1.88 -6.76
CA PRO A 201 16.03 1.77 -7.99
C PRO A 201 15.94 3.00 -8.92
N VAL A 202 14.76 3.62 -8.99
CA VAL A 202 14.53 4.82 -9.82
C VAL A 202 15.16 6.04 -9.17
N ARG A 203 14.99 6.21 -7.86
CA ARG A 203 15.62 7.27 -7.07
C ARG A 203 17.14 7.27 -7.24
N THR A 204 17.78 6.09 -7.21
CA THR A 204 19.24 5.96 -7.40
C THR A 204 19.72 6.51 -8.75
N VAL A 205 18.92 6.41 -9.82
CA VAL A 205 19.29 6.94 -11.15
C VAL A 205 19.00 8.43 -11.27
N LEU A 206 17.96 8.93 -10.58
CA LEU A 206 17.64 10.37 -10.53
C LEU A 206 18.59 11.18 -9.65
N GLU A 207 19.08 10.55 -8.57
CA GLU A 207 19.99 11.12 -7.60
C GLU A 207 21.28 10.28 -7.55
N PRO A 208 22.03 10.17 -8.67
CA PRO A 208 23.30 9.48 -8.66
C PRO A 208 24.23 10.26 -7.73
N SER A 209 24.63 9.62 -6.63
CA SER A 209 25.41 10.24 -5.57
C SER A 209 26.55 11.09 -6.14
N ARG A 210 26.59 12.39 -5.79
CA ARG A 210 27.79 13.22 -5.93
C ARG A 210 28.91 12.60 -5.10
N GLU A 211 29.85 11.91 -5.76
CA GLU A 211 31.08 11.30 -5.25
C GLU A 211 30.99 10.46 -3.94
N PRO A 212 31.81 9.42 -3.77
CA PRO A 212 31.93 8.75 -2.48
C PRO A 212 32.58 9.74 -1.49
N ARG A 213 31.79 10.36 -0.62
CA ARG A 213 32.34 11.05 0.56
C ARG A 213 33.25 10.05 1.29
N ALA A 214 34.54 10.38 1.31
CA ALA A 214 35.58 9.67 2.05
C ALA A 214 35.03 9.23 3.41
N ARG A 215 35.14 7.93 3.71
CA ARG A 215 34.82 7.25 4.99
C ARG A 215 34.31 8.21 6.07
N ALA A 216 33.06 8.64 5.95
CA ALA A 216 32.33 9.13 7.09
C ALA A 216 31.96 7.86 7.87
N SER A 217 32.39 7.82 9.13
CA SER A 217 31.93 6.91 10.18
C SER A 217 30.57 6.30 9.89
N THR A 218 30.44 4.98 10.08
CA THR A 218 29.21 4.18 10.20
C THR A 218 27.95 5.05 10.25
N PRO A 219 26.99 4.94 9.30
CA PRO A 219 25.79 5.77 9.34
C PRO A 219 25.13 5.59 10.70
N GLY A 220 25.12 6.65 11.51
CA GLY A 220 24.27 6.68 12.69
C GLY A 220 22.84 6.61 12.20
N LEU A 221 22.21 5.43 12.29
CA LEU A 221 20.76 5.31 12.19
C LEU A 221 20.17 6.30 13.21
N THR A 222 19.55 7.37 12.71
CA THR A 222 18.90 8.36 13.59
C THR A 222 17.74 7.69 14.33
N GLY A 223 17.44 8.14 15.56
CA GLY A 223 16.33 7.56 16.32
C GLY A 223 15.00 7.58 15.56
N GLU A 224 14.73 8.64 14.78
CA GLU A 224 13.54 8.71 13.93
C GLU A 224 13.47 7.58 12.88
N ALA A 225 14.60 7.21 12.27
CA ALA A 225 14.62 6.15 11.27
C ALA A 225 14.32 4.80 11.92
N MET A 226 14.88 4.55 13.11
CA MET A 226 14.60 3.35 13.90
C MET A 226 13.14 3.31 14.37
N ALA A 227 12.60 4.44 14.83
CA ALA A 227 11.20 4.57 15.22
C ALA A 227 10.24 4.32 14.04
N THR A 228 10.56 4.83 12.85
CA THR A 228 9.78 4.59 11.63
C THR A 228 9.76 3.11 11.26
N GLU A 229 10.92 2.45 11.28
CA GLU A 229 11.03 1.01 11.00
C GLU A 229 10.27 0.18 12.03
N PHE A 230 10.38 0.54 13.32
CA PHE A 230 9.67 -0.09 14.42
C PHE A 230 8.15 0.00 14.23
N LEU A 231 7.61 1.19 13.98
CA LEU A 231 6.18 1.42 13.73
C LEU A 231 5.68 0.64 12.51
N THR A 232 6.47 0.61 11.44
CA THR A 232 6.14 -0.15 10.22
C THR A 232 6.04 -1.65 10.52
N LYS A 233 6.95 -2.20 11.35
CA LYS A 233 6.89 -3.61 11.79
C LYS A 233 5.65 -3.90 12.65
N LEU A 234 5.10 -2.90 13.33
CA LEU A 234 3.83 -2.99 14.06
C LEU A 234 2.60 -2.72 13.18
N ASN A 235 2.76 -2.62 11.86
CA ASN A 235 1.71 -2.33 10.87
C ASN A 235 1.10 -0.93 10.95
N TYR A 236 1.81 0.04 11.54
CA TYR A 236 1.41 1.44 11.44
C TYR A 236 1.70 1.95 10.03
N ILE A 237 0.80 2.76 9.50
CA ILE A 237 0.97 3.41 8.18
C ILE A 237 1.61 4.77 8.43
N ILE A 238 2.84 4.97 7.97
CA ILE A 238 3.53 6.26 8.11
C ILE A 238 2.96 7.25 7.08
N LEU A 239 2.36 8.33 7.57
CA LEU A 239 1.74 9.38 6.76
C LEU A 239 2.72 10.53 6.47
N ALA A 240 3.50 10.93 7.49
CA ALA A 240 4.52 11.96 7.36
C ALA A 240 5.67 11.73 8.33
N ARG A 241 6.83 12.31 8.02
CA ARG A 241 8.02 12.38 8.88
C ARG A 241 8.51 13.82 8.90
N ARG A 242 8.92 14.33 10.07
CA ARG A 242 9.33 15.73 10.26
C ARG A 242 8.32 16.71 9.69
N TYR A 243 7.05 16.51 10.04
CA TYR A 243 5.97 17.38 9.59
C TYR A 243 6.11 18.74 10.27
N ARG A 244 6.27 19.80 9.48
CA ARG A 244 6.40 21.17 9.99
C ARG A 244 5.07 21.88 9.89
N ALA A 245 4.54 22.25 11.04
CA ALA A 245 3.38 23.10 11.21
C ALA A 245 3.81 24.56 11.42
N GLN A 246 2.85 25.48 11.44
CA GLN A 246 3.10 26.90 11.67
C GLN A 246 3.75 27.17 13.03
N HIS A 247 3.44 26.36 14.05
CA HIS A 247 3.89 26.56 15.44
C HIS A 247 4.59 25.32 16.07
N GLY A 248 4.97 24.33 15.27
CA GLY A 248 5.59 23.10 15.78
C GLY A 248 6.14 22.16 14.71
N GLU A 249 6.83 21.11 15.13
CA GLU A 249 7.24 19.99 14.28
C GLU A 249 6.74 18.69 14.94
N ILE A 250 6.28 17.75 14.12
CA ILE A 250 5.92 16.39 14.55
C ILE A 250 6.90 15.42 13.88
N ASP A 251 7.61 14.62 14.68
CA ASP A 251 8.65 13.72 14.17
C ASP A 251 8.08 12.67 13.22
N ILE A 252 6.96 12.03 13.60
CA ILE A 252 6.28 11.03 12.78
C ILE A 252 4.76 11.21 12.93
N ILE A 253 4.05 11.22 11.81
CA ILE A 253 2.58 11.10 11.76
C ILE A 253 2.29 9.74 11.13
N ALA A 254 1.47 8.94 11.80
CA ALA A 254 1.11 7.60 11.35
C ALA A 254 -0.39 7.32 11.54
N LEU A 255 -0.84 6.18 11.02
CA LEU A 255 -2.17 5.63 11.24
C LEU A 255 -2.01 4.24 11.86
N ASP A 256 -2.61 4.00 13.03
CA ASP A 256 -2.88 2.66 13.54
C ASP A 256 -4.35 2.38 13.34
N ARG A 257 -4.66 1.46 12.41
CA ARG A 257 -6.02 1.16 11.98
C ARG A 257 -6.74 2.41 11.48
N ASP A 258 -7.60 3.00 12.29
CA ASP A 258 -8.42 4.18 12.02
C ASP A 258 -8.06 5.38 12.89
N VAL A 259 -7.02 5.27 13.72
CA VAL A 259 -6.58 6.31 14.66
C VAL A 259 -5.32 7.01 14.15
N TYR A 260 -5.37 8.32 14.01
CA TYR A 260 -4.20 9.15 13.74
C TYR A 260 -3.25 9.11 14.93
N VAL A 261 -1.97 8.85 14.67
CA VAL A 261 -0.93 8.73 15.69
C VAL A 261 0.13 9.77 15.43
N PHE A 262 0.23 10.75 16.33
CA PHE A 262 1.25 11.78 16.30
C PHE A 262 2.37 11.39 17.27
N VAL A 263 3.55 11.10 16.74
CA VAL A 263 4.64 10.48 17.49
C VAL A 263 5.81 11.45 17.64
N GLU A 264 6.26 11.61 18.87
CA GLU A 264 7.53 12.25 19.22
C GLU A 264 8.61 11.18 19.44
N VAL A 265 9.81 11.37 18.89
CA VAL A 265 10.92 10.42 19.01
C VAL A 265 12.00 10.97 19.93
N LYS A 266 12.28 10.25 21.02
CA LYS A 266 13.35 10.60 21.98
C LYS A 266 14.52 9.65 21.82
N THR A 267 15.68 10.18 21.41
CA THR A 267 16.91 9.38 21.31
C THR A 267 17.78 9.58 22.55
N ALA A 268 18.19 8.51 23.22
CA ALA A 268 19.11 8.55 24.36
C ALA A 268 20.35 7.68 24.12
N PHE A 269 21.49 8.09 24.67
CA PHE A 269 22.73 7.32 24.67
C PHE A 269 23.01 6.82 26.09
N MET A 270 23.29 5.53 26.26
CA MET A 270 23.66 4.99 27.57
C MET A 270 25.02 5.55 28.03
N ARG A 271 24.99 6.59 28.87
CA ARG A 271 26.10 6.99 29.74
C ARG A 271 25.60 7.05 31.18
N GLY A 272 25.74 5.94 31.91
CA GLY A 272 25.96 5.93 33.36
C GLY A 272 24.81 6.32 34.30
N GLU A 273 23.65 6.79 33.84
CA GLU A 273 22.48 7.07 34.69
C GLU A 273 21.20 6.66 33.92
N ASP A 274 20.24 6.06 34.63
CA ASP A 274 18.93 5.69 34.06
C ASP A 274 18.33 6.88 33.31
N PRO A 275 18.02 6.77 32.01
CA PRO A 275 17.39 7.86 31.29
C PRO A 275 16.02 8.16 31.94
N PRO A 276 15.76 9.41 32.38
CA PRO A 276 14.49 9.77 32.97
C PRO A 276 13.37 9.59 31.94
N ALA A 277 12.27 8.98 32.39
CA ALA A 277 11.07 8.62 31.63
C ALA A 277 10.71 9.60 30.50
N ALA A 278 10.30 9.06 29.34
CA ALA A 278 9.59 9.69 28.22
C ALA A 278 8.46 10.62 28.64
N ARG A 279 8.80 11.78 29.19
CA ARG A 279 7.85 12.81 29.56
C ARG A 279 8.00 13.96 28.60
N VAL A 280 7.03 14.08 27.72
CA VAL A 280 6.84 15.26 26.88
C VAL A 280 6.40 16.39 27.81
N SER A 281 7.15 17.49 27.84
CA SER A 281 6.80 18.63 28.71
C SER A 281 5.47 19.26 28.28
N PRO A 282 4.70 19.92 29.16
CA PRO A 282 3.42 20.55 28.80
C PRO A 282 3.54 21.48 27.58
N ALA A 283 4.63 22.24 27.46
CA ALA A 283 4.88 23.10 26.31
C ALA A 283 5.19 22.34 25.01
N GLN A 284 5.70 21.11 25.08
CA GLN A 284 5.83 20.23 23.91
C GLN A 284 4.49 19.59 23.56
N GLN A 285 3.69 19.19 24.55
CA GLN A 285 2.34 18.66 24.33
C GLN A 285 1.46 19.66 23.59
N SER A 286 1.41 20.92 24.06
CA SER A 286 0.61 21.97 23.41
C SER A 286 1.05 22.20 21.95
N ARG A 287 2.37 22.23 21.67
CA ARG A 287 2.88 22.39 20.30
C ARG A 287 2.55 21.20 19.39
N LEU A 288 2.63 19.98 19.91
CA LEU A 288 2.25 18.78 19.15
C LEU A 288 0.75 18.73 18.88
N GLN A 289 -0.08 19.12 19.86
CA GLN A 289 -1.53 19.21 19.71
C GLN A 289 -1.93 20.27 18.67
N GLU A 290 -1.33 21.46 18.72
CA GLU A 290 -1.55 22.52 17.72
C GLU A 290 -1.13 22.07 16.31
N ALA A 291 0.03 21.43 16.19
CA ALA A 291 0.51 20.89 14.91
C ALA A 291 -0.36 19.74 14.38
N ALA A 292 -0.90 18.91 15.27
CA ALA A 292 -1.84 17.84 14.92
C ALA A 292 -3.17 18.40 14.42
N LEU A 293 -3.74 19.40 15.11
CA LEU A 293 -4.95 20.08 14.67
C LEU A 293 -4.77 20.75 13.31
N GLU A 294 -3.61 21.38 13.06
CA GLU A 294 -3.27 21.93 11.75
C GLU A 294 -3.22 20.83 10.68
N PHE A 295 -2.54 19.72 10.96
CA PHE A 295 -2.49 18.57 10.05
C PHE A 295 -3.89 18.05 9.71
N LEU A 296 -4.73 17.78 10.73
CA LEU A 296 -6.09 17.27 10.54
C LEU A 296 -6.97 18.27 9.76
N SER A 297 -6.86 19.56 10.06
CA SER A 297 -7.58 20.62 9.35
C SER A 297 -7.22 20.68 7.86
N VAL A 298 -5.94 20.61 7.54
CA VAL A 298 -5.46 20.58 6.13
C VAL A 298 -5.93 19.34 5.39
N HIS A 299 -6.09 18.21 6.08
CA HIS A 299 -6.48 16.93 5.49
C HIS A 299 -7.99 16.65 5.56
N GLY A 300 -8.78 17.57 6.12
CA GLY A 300 -10.25 17.46 6.18
C GLY A 300 -10.80 16.55 7.28
N ASP A 301 -9.97 16.20 8.27
CA ASP A 301 -10.23 15.16 9.28
C ASP A 301 -10.21 15.72 10.72
N VAL A 302 -10.74 16.93 10.93
CA VAL A 302 -10.64 17.67 12.21
C VAL A 302 -11.18 16.91 13.43
N ASP A 303 -12.17 16.03 13.23
CA ASP A 303 -12.80 15.23 14.29
C ASP A 303 -12.31 13.77 14.32
N ALA A 304 -11.30 13.43 13.52
CA ALA A 304 -10.81 12.07 13.46
C ALA A 304 -10.18 11.64 14.80
N PRO A 305 -10.39 10.38 15.22
CA PRO A 305 -9.78 9.88 16.45
C PRO A 305 -8.26 9.97 16.30
N CYS A 306 -7.61 10.57 17.29
CA CYS A 306 -6.16 10.66 17.33
C CYS A 306 -5.60 10.33 18.71
N ARG A 307 -4.32 10.02 18.74
CA ARG A 307 -3.54 9.85 19.96
C ARG A 307 -2.13 10.38 19.76
N PHE A 308 -1.49 10.70 20.88
CA PHE A 308 -0.10 11.11 20.92
C PHE A 308 0.76 10.03 21.55
N ASP A 309 1.77 9.58 20.81
CA ASP A 309 2.68 8.52 21.24
C ASP A 309 4.10 9.08 21.41
N VAL A 310 4.91 8.38 22.22
CA VAL A 310 6.35 8.66 22.32
C VAL A 310 7.12 7.38 22.02
N ILE A 311 8.13 7.48 21.17
CA ILE A 311 9.08 6.39 20.95
C ILE A 311 10.44 6.79 21.52
N GLU A 312 10.90 6.03 22.51
CA GLU A 312 12.27 6.11 22.99
C GLU A 312 13.17 5.18 22.18
N VAL A 313 14.32 5.69 21.75
CA VAL A 313 15.38 4.90 21.11
C VAL A 313 16.64 5.02 21.95
N VAL A 314 16.97 3.96 22.68
CA VAL A 314 18.17 3.87 23.51
C VAL A 314 19.25 3.14 22.74
N LEU A 315 20.34 3.84 22.45
CA LEU A 315 21.48 3.29 21.70
C LEU A 315 22.51 2.70 22.68
N ASP A 316 22.60 1.37 22.73
CA ASP A 316 23.70 0.62 23.36
C ASP A 316 24.49 -0.17 22.29
N ARG A 317 25.77 -0.46 22.58
CA ARG A 317 26.87 -0.98 21.74
C ARG A 317 26.53 -2.16 20.80
N GLY A 318 25.64 -1.93 19.84
CA GLY A 318 25.32 -2.85 18.74
C GLY A 318 23.83 -3.11 18.49
N HIS A 319 22.92 -2.85 19.45
CA HIS A 319 21.48 -3.06 19.27
C HIS A 319 20.67 -1.93 19.91
N PRO A 320 19.77 -1.26 19.17
CA PRO A 320 18.89 -0.25 19.74
C PRO A 320 17.77 -0.91 20.56
N ASP A 321 17.57 -0.45 21.79
CA ASP A 321 16.36 -0.74 22.58
C ASP A 321 15.31 0.33 22.24
N ILE A 322 14.16 -0.10 21.74
CA ILE A 322 13.07 0.79 21.31
C ILE A 322 11.87 0.56 22.21
N ARG A 323 11.39 1.63 22.85
CA ARG A 323 10.21 1.60 23.72
C ARG A 323 9.13 2.48 23.14
N HIS A 324 7.91 1.97 23.07
CA HIS A 324 6.76 2.67 22.50
C HIS A 324 5.72 2.92 23.58
N HIS A 325 5.55 4.19 23.93
CA HIS A 325 4.58 4.67 24.89
C HIS A 325 3.35 5.16 24.13
N GLN A 326 2.33 4.31 24.00
CA GLN A 326 1.06 4.68 23.36
C GLN A 326 0.21 5.56 24.28
N GLY A 327 -0.42 6.60 23.74
CA GLY A 327 -1.27 7.51 24.52
C GLY A 327 -0.48 8.20 25.64
N ALA A 328 0.73 8.65 25.32
CA ALA A 328 1.66 9.24 26.28
C ALA A 328 1.11 10.52 26.94
N PHE A 329 0.21 11.23 26.27
CA PHE A 329 -0.53 12.37 26.79
C PHE A 329 -1.86 12.55 26.02
N PRO A 330 -2.85 13.25 26.62
CA PRO A 330 -4.17 13.41 26.03
C PRO A 330 -4.18 14.22 24.73
#